data_AF-A0A672KZZ2-F1
#
_entry.id   AF-A0A672KZZ2-F1
#
_cell.length_a   1.000
_cell.length_b   1.000
_cell.length_c   1.000
_cell.angle_alpha   90.00
_cell.angle_beta   90.00
_cell.angle_gamma   90.00
#
_symmetry.space_group_name_H-M   'P 1'
#
loop_
_entity.id
_entity.type
_entity.pdbx_description
1 polymer ?
#
loop_
_entity_poly.entity_id
_entity_poly.type
_entity_poly.pdbx_seq_one_letter_code
_entity_poly.pdbx_strand_id
1 'polypeptide(L)'
;GGFVFALEKRGYVKAGPWTPEAAAEHPEAGADIVGVNCHFDPMTCVKTVAMMKAGVEKAGLKAHYMTQPLAYHTPDCCCQGFIDLPEFPFALEPRILTRWEMQHYAREAYKAGIRYIGGCCGFEPYHIRAVAEELATERGILPEASQKHGVWGSGLEMHTKPWVRARARRDYWERLKPASGRPLCPSMSTPDSWGVTKGHTELMQQKEATTAEQLRPLFRKADGKH
;
A
#
# COMPACT_ATOMS: atom_id res chain seq x y z
N GLY A 1 5.36 9.53 11.50
CA GLY A 1 5.89 10.13 10.25
C GLY A 1 6.73 9.09 9.56
N GLY A 2 6.47 8.83 8.27
CA GLY A 2 7.20 7.81 7.50
C GLY A 2 8.62 8.24 7.13
N PHE A 3 9.40 7.30 6.59
CA PHE A 3 10.77 7.52 6.12
C PHE A 3 10.87 8.69 5.13
N VAL A 4 9.90 8.78 4.21
CA VAL A 4 9.75 9.88 3.23
C VAL A 4 9.70 11.26 3.92
N PHE A 5 8.98 11.38 5.04
CA PHE A 5 8.85 12.65 5.76
C PHE A 5 10.12 13.03 6.54
N ALA A 6 10.92 12.04 6.96
CA ALA A 6 12.21 12.27 7.57
C ALA A 6 13.25 12.73 6.53
N LEU A 7 13.23 12.16 5.32
CA LEU A 7 14.04 12.62 4.20
C LEU A 7 13.61 14.00 3.68
N GLU A 8 12.29 14.30 3.65
CA GLU A 8 11.79 15.62 3.22
C GLU A 8 12.24 16.74 4.16
N LYS A 9 12.20 16.50 5.47
CA LYS A 9 12.76 17.45 6.46
C LYS A 9 14.27 17.67 6.37
N ARG A 10 15.00 16.74 5.75
CA ARG A 10 16.45 16.83 5.51
C ARG A 10 16.79 17.38 4.12
N GLY A 11 15.80 17.66 3.29
CA GLY A 11 15.98 18.17 1.92
C GLY A 11 16.31 17.13 0.86
N TYR A 12 16.38 15.84 1.20
CA TYR A 12 16.73 14.77 0.26
C TYR A 12 15.58 14.35 -0.66
N VAL A 13 14.32 14.56 -0.26
CA VAL A 13 13.13 14.37 -1.12
C VAL A 13 12.17 15.54 -1.00
N LYS A 14 11.25 15.65 -1.96
CA LYS A 14 9.94 16.29 -1.77
C LYS A 14 8.89 15.22 -2.03
N ALA A 15 7.88 15.09 -1.18
CA ALA A 15 6.71 14.25 -1.47
C ALA A 15 6.10 14.63 -2.83
N GLY A 16 5.75 13.68 -3.69
CA GLY A 16 5.25 13.96 -5.04
C GLY A 16 5.43 12.76 -5.99
N PRO A 17 5.35 12.98 -7.33
CA PRO A 17 5.45 11.93 -8.36
C PRO A 17 6.75 11.12 -8.36
N TRP A 18 7.72 11.74 -7.71
CA TRP A 18 9.06 11.30 -7.45
C TRP A 18 9.00 10.54 -6.10
N THR A 19 9.93 10.78 -5.17
CA THR A 19 10.16 10.06 -3.90
C THR A 19 11.21 8.92 -3.92
N PRO A 20 11.33 7.99 -4.88
CA PRO A 20 12.41 6.99 -4.87
C PRO A 20 13.79 7.55 -5.21
N GLU A 21 13.88 8.80 -5.69
CA GLU A 21 15.11 9.42 -6.16
C GLU A 21 16.13 9.60 -5.05
N ALA A 22 15.77 9.90 -3.80
CA ALA A 22 16.80 10.04 -2.76
C ALA A 22 17.67 8.79 -2.58
N ALA A 23 17.14 7.59 -2.80
CA ALA A 23 17.93 6.36 -2.73
C ALA A 23 18.68 6.05 -4.04
N ALA A 24 18.36 6.73 -5.15
CA ALA A 24 18.96 6.50 -6.47
C ALA A 24 19.93 7.62 -6.91
N GLU A 25 19.67 8.86 -6.48
CA GLU A 25 20.40 10.10 -6.77
C GLU A 25 21.24 10.57 -5.57
N HIS A 26 20.79 10.30 -4.33
CA HIS A 26 21.49 10.65 -3.08
C HIS A 26 21.77 9.44 -2.15
N PRO A 27 22.27 8.29 -2.66
CA PRO A 27 22.51 7.11 -1.83
C PRO A 27 23.60 7.33 -0.76
N GLU A 28 24.39 8.39 -0.84
CA GLU A 28 25.33 8.87 0.18
C GLU A 28 24.66 9.46 1.44
N ALA A 29 23.34 9.68 1.44
CA ALA A 29 22.58 10.29 2.55
C ALA A 29 22.57 9.48 3.87
N GLY A 30 23.25 8.32 3.93
CA GLY A 30 23.61 7.64 5.17
C GLY A 30 22.45 6.90 5.87
N ALA A 31 21.52 6.33 5.10
CA ALA A 31 20.42 5.53 5.65
C ALA A 31 20.69 4.02 5.51
N ASP A 32 20.85 3.31 6.64
CA ASP A 32 21.06 1.85 6.65
C ASP A 32 19.87 1.06 6.08
N ILE A 33 18.67 1.65 6.14
CA ILE A 33 17.42 1.08 5.60
C ILE A 33 16.76 2.12 4.70
N VAL A 34 16.49 1.75 3.44
CA VAL A 34 15.79 2.59 2.45
C VAL A 34 14.55 1.89 1.92
N GLY A 35 13.52 2.65 1.54
CA GLY A 35 12.28 2.06 1.03
C GLY A 35 11.14 3.05 0.88
N VAL A 36 9.94 2.52 0.65
CA VAL A 36 8.71 3.31 0.43
C VAL A 36 7.60 2.94 1.42
N ASN A 37 6.72 3.91 1.70
CA ASN A 37 5.53 3.68 2.51
C ASN A 37 4.33 4.53 2.06
N CYS A 38 3.11 4.03 2.32
CA CYS A 38 1.83 4.68 2.01
C CYS A 38 1.59 4.95 0.49
N HIS A 39 0.51 5.68 0.20
CA HIS A 39 0.06 6.23 -1.09
C HIS A 39 -0.27 5.25 -2.23
N PHE A 40 0.39 4.09 -2.29
CA PHE A 40 0.27 3.11 -3.36
C PHE A 40 0.05 1.69 -2.84
N ASP A 41 -0.54 0.84 -3.68
CA ASP A 41 -0.74 -0.59 -3.43
C ASP A 41 0.58 -1.38 -3.28
N PRO A 42 0.51 -2.63 -2.76
CA PRO A 42 1.69 -3.41 -2.44
C PRO A 42 2.60 -3.72 -3.63
N MET A 43 2.04 -4.01 -4.80
CA MET A 43 2.85 -4.42 -5.96
C MET A 43 3.50 -3.23 -6.65
N THR A 44 2.88 -2.05 -6.57
CA THR A 44 3.50 -0.77 -6.94
C THR A 44 4.69 -0.48 -6.02
N CYS A 45 4.50 -0.57 -4.70
CA CYS A 45 5.60 -0.36 -3.75
C CYS A 45 6.77 -1.37 -3.91
N VAL A 46 6.48 -2.67 -4.14
CA VAL A 46 7.54 -3.68 -4.36
C VAL A 46 8.35 -3.38 -5.62
N LYS A 47 7.70 -2.98 -6.73
CA LYS A 47 8.40 -2.56 -7.96
C LYS A 47 9.28 -1.34 -7.73
N THR A 48 8.77 -0.33 -7.01
CA THR A 48 9.54 0.88 -6.68
C THR A 48 10.78 0.56 -5.86
N VAL A 49 10.68 -0.30 -4.84
CA VAL A 49 11.84 -0.69 -4.02
C VAL A 49 12.84 -1.54 -4.82
N ALA A 50 12.39 -2.34 -5.79
CA ALA A 50 13.28 -3.04 -6.71
C ALA A 50 14.06 -2.06 -7.61
N MET A 51 13.45 -0.96 -8.06
CA MET A 51 14.14 0.11 -8.80
C MET A 51 15.14 0.87 -7.91
N MET A 52 14.75 1.22 -6.67
CA MET A 52 15.66 1.84 -5.68
C MET A 52 16.88 0.96 -5.43
N LYS A 53 16.68 -0.35 -5.25
CA LYS A 53 17.76 -1.33 -5.06
C LYS A 53 18.73 -1.35 -6.24
N ALA A 54 18.21 -1.39 -7.48
CA ALA A 54 19.06 -1.34 -8.67
C ALA A 54 19.88 -0.03 -8.77
N GLY A 55 19.31 1.10 -8.32
CA GLY A 55 20.03 2.38 -8.19
C GLY A 55 21.17 2.32 -7.18
N VAL A 56 20.90 1.89 -5.94
CA VAL A 56 21.90 1.74 -4.86
C VAL A 56 23.02 0.79 -5.27
N GLU A 57 22.69 -0.37 -5.85
CA GLU A 57 23.67 -1.36 -6.30
C GLU A 57 24.53 -0.82 -7.46
N LYS A 58 23.94 -0.07 -8.40
CA LYS A 58 24.67 0.60 -9.49
C LYS A 58 25.62 1.70 -8.98
N ALA A 59 25.28 2.35 -7.87
CA ALA A 59 26.16 3.31 -7.19
C ALA A 59 27.28 2.65 -6.37
N GLY A 60 27.37 1.31 -6.33
CA GLY A 60 28.36 0.57 -5.54
C GLY A 60 28.10 0.58 -4.03
N LEU A 61 26.90 1.01 -3.62
CA LEU A 61 26.53 1.18 -2.22
C LEU A 61 25.69 -0.01 -1.73
N LYS A 62 25.46 -0.06 -0.42
CA LYS A 62 24.72 -1.14 0.26
C LYS A 62 23.71 -0.53 1.22
N ALA A 63 22.48 -1.03 1.17
CA ALA A 63 21.43 -0.70 2.11
C ALA A 63 20.56 -1.93 2.36
N HIS A 64 19.84 -1.95 3.48
CA HIS A 64 18.69 -2.82 3.66
C HIS A 64 17.45 -2.18 3.03
N TYR A 65 16.52 -3.03 2.57
CA TYR A 65 15.33 -2.56 1.87
C TYR A 65 14.06 -2.74 2.71
N MET A 66 13.14 -1.78 2.55
CA MET A 66 11.87 -1.67 3.27
C MET A 66 10.67 -1.45 2.35
N THR A 67 9.52 -2.03 2.69
CA THR A 67 8.22 -1.72 2.07
C THR A 67 7.10 -1.71 3.09
N GLN A 68 6.26 -0.66 3.07
CA GLN A 68 5.05 -0.51 3.91
C GLN A 68 3.90 0.12 3.10
N PRO A 69 3.27 -0.62 2.18
CA PRO A 69 2.26 -0.11 1.26
C PRO A 69 0.92 0.18 1.94
N LEU A 70 -0.04 0.64 1.15
CA LEU A 70 -1.46 0.62 1.53
C LEU A 70 -2.01 -0.82 1.61
N ALA A 71 -3.01 -1.04 2.46
CA ALA A 71 -3.86 -2.24 2.38
C ALA A 71 -5.04 -2.07 1.41
N TYR A 72 -4.90 -1.21 0.40
CA TYR A 72 -5.94 -0.90 -0.58
C TYR A 72 -5.45 -1.20 -2.00
N HIS A 73 -6.34 -1.72 -2.85
CA HIS A 73 -6.16 -1.73 -4.30
C HIS A 73 -6.28 -0.32 -4.88
N THR A 74 -5.23 0.13 -5.56
CA THR A 74 -5.14 1.47 -6.14
C THR A 74 -4.62 1.47 -7.58
N PRO A 75 -5.13 0.61 -8.50
CA PRO A 75 -4.63 0.52 -9.88
C PRO A 75 -4.91 1.78 -10.72
N ASP A 76 -5.78 2.64 -10.22
CA ASP A 76 -6.31 3.86 -10.80
C ASP A 76 -5.72 5.14 -10.18
N CYS A 77 -4.76 5.02 -9.26
CA CYS A 77 -4.03 6.15 -8.72
C CYS A 77 -3.17 6.85 -9.77
N CYS A 78 -3.17 8.19 -9.71
CA CYS A 78 -2.15 8.99 -10.36
C CYS A 78 -0.88 9.07 -9.49
N CYS A 79 0.07 9.90 -9.90
CA CYS A 79 1.34 10.12 -9.20
C CYS A 79 1.23 10.72 -7.78
N GLN A 80 0.07 11.22 -7.34
CA GLN A 80 -0.17 11.63 -5.95
C GLN A 80 -0.62 10.46 -5.04
N GLY A 81 -0.92 9.30 -5.63
CA GLY A 81 -1.46 8.15 -4.90
C GLY A 81 -2.91 8.33 -4.45
N PHE A 82 -3.31 7.53 -3.45
CA PHE A 82 -4.72 7.34 -3.08
C PHE A 82 -5.46 8.54 -2.48
N ILE A 83 -4.77 9.65 -2.18
CA ILE A 83 -5.40 10.85 -1.62
C ILE A 83 -6.27 11.56 -2.68
N ASP A 84 -5.84 11.49 -3.94
CA ASP A 84 -6.61 12.03 -5.08
C ASP A 84 -7.74 11.09 -5.52
N LEU A 85 -7.92 9.90 -4.91
CA LEU A 85 -9.06 9.05 -5.26
C LEU A 85 -10.34 9.61 -4.63
N PRO A 86 -11.47 9.72 -5.36
CA PRO A 86 -12.73 10.25 -4.83
C PRO A 86 -13.27 9.54 -3.59
N GLU A 87 -12.85 8.29 -3.35
CA GLU A 87 -13.22 7.50 -2.18
C GLU A 87 -12.44 7.86 -0.90
N PHE A 88 -11.39 8.69 -0.99
CA PHE A 88 -10.56 9.03 0.16
C PHE A 88 -11.25 10.06 1.09
N PRO A 89 -11.21 9.87 2.43
CA PRO A 89 -10.78 8.68 3.17
C PRO A 89 -11.95 7.74 3.55
N PHE A 90 -13.20 8.09 3.23
CA PHE A 90 -14.41 7.52 3.86
C PHE A 90 -15.20 6.49 3.03
N ALA A 91 -14.69 6.05 1.88
CA ALA A 91 -15.33 5.05 1.03
C ALA A 91 -14.34 3.99 0.46
N LEU A 92 -13.19 3.79 1.12
CA LEU A 92 -12.11 2.90 0.67
C LEU A 92 -12.36 1.41 0.96
N GLU A 93 -13.46 1.05 1.61
CA GLU A 93 -13.82 -0.34 1.96
C GLU A 93 -13.88 -1.32 0.77
N PRO A 94 -14.33 -0.95 -0.46
CA PRO A 94 -14.29 -1.87 -1.61
C PRO A 94 -12.87 -2.27 -2.01
N ARG A 95 -11.86 -1.47 -1.62
CA ARG A 95 -10.47 -1.63 -2.04
C ARG A 95 -9.64 -2.43 -1.04
N ILE A 96 -10.16 -2.72 0.16
CA ILE A 96 -9.40 -3.41 1.23
C ILE A 96 -8.92 -4.78 0.74
N LEU A 97 -7.61 -5.00 0.88
CA LEU A 97 -6.94 -6.23 0.49
C LEU A 97 -7.30 -7.40 1.41
N THR A 98 -7.27 -8.61 0.86
CA THR A 98 -7.43 -9.85 1.60
C THR A 98 -6.12 -10.31 2.22
N ARG A 99 -6.20 -11.25 3.16
CA ARG A 99 -5.01 -11.92 3.70
C ARG A 99 -4.22 -12.67 2.62
N TRP A 100 -4.88 -13.17 1.57
CA TRP A 100 -4.24 -13.93 0.50
C TRP A 100 -3.38 -13.01 -0.39
N GLU A 101 -3.86 -11.81 -0.66
CA GLU A 101 -3.08 -10.77 -1.37
C GLU A 101 -1.90 -10.27 -0.51
N MET A 102 -2.05 -10.24 0.82
CA MET A 102 -0.93 -9.94 1.73
C MET A 102 0.13 -11.04 1.79
N GLN A 103 -0.27 -12.31 1.67
CA GLN A 103 0.69 -13.41 1.48
C GLN A 103 1.42 -13.26 0.14
N HIS A 104 0.70 -13.02 -0.96
CA HIS A 104 1.33 -12.76 -2.26
C HIS A 104 2.33 -11.59 -2.20
N TYR A 105 1.92 -10.45 -1.63
CA TYR A 105 2.78 -9.29 -1.39
C TYR A 105 4.05 -9.66 -0.59
N ALA A 106 3.91 -10.35 0.54
CA ALA A 106 5.04 -10.73 1.38
C ALA A 106 6.04 -11.62 0.63
N ARG A 107 5.52 -12.57 -0.16
CA ARG A 107 6.32 -13.47 -1.00
C ARG A 107 7.09 -12.72 -2.08
N GLU A 108 6.45 -11.81 -2.80
CA GLU A 108 7.12 -11.02 -3.85
C GLU A 108 8.10 -9.99 -3.27
N ALA A 109 7.77 -9.33 -2.16
CA ALA A 109 8.69 -8.44 -1.44
C ALA A 109 9.94 -9.20 -0.97
N TYR A 110 9.78 -10.40 -0.42
CA TYR A 110 10.90 -11.23 0.02
C TYR A 110 11.78 -11.69 -1.15
N LYS A 111 11.17 -12.10 -2.28
CA LYS A 111 11.88 -12.44 -3.54
C LYS A 111 12.69 -11.27 -4.10
N ALA A 112 12.16 -10.05 -4.05
CA ALA A 112 12.86 -8.84 -4.48
C ALA A 112 14.10 -8.51 -3.61
N GLY A 113 14.29 -9.20 -2.48
CA GLY A 113 15.37 -8.97 -1.53
C GLY A 113 15.00 -7.99 -0.41
N ILE A 114 13.72 -7.64 -0.28
CA ILE A 114 13.24 -6.76 0.79
C ILE A 114 13.17 -7.55 2.10
N ARG A 115 13.58 -6.93 3.21
CA ARG A 115 13.69 -7.61 4.52
C ARG A 115 12.95 -6.90 5.65
N TYR A 116 12.66 -5.61 5.51
CA TYR A 116 11.66 -4.94 6.33
C TYR A 116 10.34 -4.89 5.54
N ILE A 117 9.44 -5.84 5.82
CA ILE A 117 8.16 -5.99 5.14
C ILE A 117 7.05 -5.70 6.16
N GLY A 118 6.18 -4.73 5.87
CA GLY A 118 5.12 -4.30 6.78
C GLY A 118 3.96 -3.65 6.03
N GLY A 119 3.38 -2.60 6.60
CA GLY A 119 2.24 -1.91 5.99
C GLY A 119 1.93 -0.55 6.61
N CYS A 120 1.03 0.19 5.95
CA CYS A 120 0.63 1.54 6.31
C CYS A 120 -0.91 1.65 6.40
N CYS A 121 -1.54 2.67 5.83
CA CYS A 121 -3.00 2.86 5.93
C CYS A 121 -3.80 1.63 5.45
N GLY A 122 -4.81 1.25 6.22
CA GLY A 122 -5.64 0.05 6.02
C GLY A 122 -5.06 -1.26 6.57
N PHE A 123 -3.81 -1.32 7.04
CA PHE A 123 -3.23 -2.56 7.57
C PHE A 123 -3.78 -2.92 8.95
N GLU A 124 -4.89 -3.66 8.94
CA GLU A 124 -5.39 -4.40 10.10
C GLU A 124 -4.44 -5.53 10.58
N PRO A 125 -4.53 -5.97 11.86
CA PRO A 125 -3.64 -7.00 12.43
C PRO A 125 -3.60 -8.32 11.66
N TYR A 126 -4.68 -8.71 10.97
CA TYR A 126 -4.69 -9.94 10.17
C TYR A 126 -3.84 -9.85 8.90
N HIS A 127 -3.59 -8.64 8.37
CA HIS A 127 -2.65 -8.43 7.25
C HIS A 127 -1.21 -8.66 7.72
N ILE A 128 -0.84 -8.12 8.88
CA ILE A 128 0.49 -8.35 9.48
C ILE A 128 0.69 -9.83 9.82
N ARG A 129 -0.35 -10.51 10.34
CA ARG A 129 -0.30 -11.97 10.52
C ARG A 129 -0.07 -12.69 9.19
N ALA A 130 -0.77 -12.30 8.12
CA ALA A 130 -0.61 -12.92 6.79
C ALA A 130 0.82 -12.77 6.24
N VAL A 131 1.44 -11.60 6.37
CA VAL A 131 2.85 -11.37 6.01
C VAL A 131 3.78 -12.30 6.81
N ALA A 132 3.54 -12.47 8.11
CA ALA A 132 4.33 -13.35 8.96
C ALA A 132 4.08 -14.85 8.69
N GLU A 133 2.85 -15.23 8.32
CA GLU A 133 2.46 -16.61 7.98
C GLU A 133 3.07 -17.07 6.64
N GLU A 134 3.12 -16.22 5.62
CA GLU A 134 3.76 -16.55 4.33
C GLU A 134 5.28 -16.77 4.47
N LEU A 135 5.93 -16.01 5.36
CA LEU A 135 7.38 -16.05 5.58
C LEU A 135 7.78 -16.91 6.80
N ALA A 136 6.85 -17.73 7.31
CA ALA A 136 7.09 -18.56 8.49
C ALA A 136 8.19 -19.61 8.24
N THR A 137 8.27 -20.16 7.02
CA THR A 137 9.31 -21.11 6.61
C THR A 137 10.70 -20.47 6.66
N GLU A 138 10.85 -19.26 6.12
CA GLU A 138 12.10 -18.51 6.11
C GLU A 138 12.53 -18.05 7.51
N ARG A 139 11.57 -17.87 8.43
CA ARG A 139 11.82 -17.38 9.79
C ARG A 139 11.89 -18.50 10.84
N GLY A 140 11.49 -19.72 10.50
CA GLY A 140 11.38 -20.84 11.44
C GLY A 140 10.31 -20.69 12.52
N ILE A 141 9.41 -19.71 12.42
CA ILE A 141 8.43 -19.37 13.47
C ILE A 141 7.14 -18.77 12.91
N LEU A 142 6.00 -19.18 13.47
CA LEU A 142 4.68 -18.55 13.27
C LEU A 142 4.43 -17.48 14.34
N PRO A 143 3.73 -16.37 14.02
CA PRO A 143 3.34 -15.39 15.03
C PRO A 143 2.31 -15.97 16.01
N GLU A 144 2.27 -15.46 17.23
CA GLU A 144 1.29 -15.88 18.26
C GLU A 144 -0.17 -15.78 17.76
N ALA A 145 -0.48 -14.78 16.95
CA ALA A 145 -1.79 -14.59 16.32
C ALA A 145 -2.24 -15.76 15.41
N SER A 146 -1.33 -16.65 15.00
CA SER A 146 -1.65 -17.88 14.25
C SER A 146 -2.23 -19.00 15.14
N GLN A 147 -2.12 -18.93 16.47
CA GLN A 147 -2.81 -19.87 17.37
C GLN A 147 -4.35 -19.87 17.16
N LYS A 148 -4.90 -18.76 16.65
CA LYS A 148 -6.33 -18.58 16.35
C LYS A 148 -6.61 -18.59 14.84
N HIS A 149 -5.75 -19.19 14.03
CA HIS A 149 -5.88 -19.21 12.57
C HIS A 149 -5.44 -20.53 11.94
N GLY A 150 -6.27 -21.07 11.05
CA GLY A 150 -5.89 -22.16 10.16
C GLY A 150 -5.31 -21.62 8.86
N VAL A 151 -4.02 -21.88 8.62
CA VAL A 151 -3.31 -21.46 7.39
C VAL A 151 -4.05 -21.99 6.15
N TRP A 152 -4.17 -21.15 5.11
CA TRP A 152 -4.94 -21.43 3.88
C TRP A 152 -6.39 -21.90 4.10
N GLY A 153 -6.98 -21.55 5.25
CA GLY A 153 -8.37 -21.85 5.57
C GLY A 153 -8.60 -23.24 6.16
N SER A 154 -7.56 -23.93 6.67
CA SER A 154 -7.71 -25.25 7.34
C SER A 154 -8.74 -25.27 8.48
N GLY A 155 -8.99 -24.13 9.12
CA GLY A 155 -10.09 -23.97 10.10
C GLY A 155 -11.50 -24.23 9.53
N LEU A 156 -11.67 -24.40 8.22
CA LEU A 156 -12.91 -24.76 7.55
C LEU A 156 -13.10 -26.28 7.38
N GLU A 157 -12.10 -27.11 7.67
CA GLU A 157 -12.11 -28.57 7.44
C GLU A 157 -13.24 -29.30 8.17
N MET A 158 -13.64 -28.83 9.35
CA MET A 158 -14.72 -29.45 10.15
C MET A 158 -16.12 -28.87 9.87
N HIS A 159 -16.26 -27.95 8.92
CA HIS A 159 -17.53 -27.30 8.63
C HIS A 159 -18.56 -28.29 8.02
N THR A 160 -19.83 -28.23 8.43
CA THR A 160 -20.88 -29.20 8.02
C THR A 160 -21.13 -29.27 6.51
N LYS A 161 -21.12 -28.12 5.82
CA LYS A 161 -21.34 -28.01 4.36
C LYS A 161 -20.11 -28.44 3.54
N PRO A 162 -20.21 -29.43 2.62
CA PRO A 162 -19.06 -29.93 1.83
C PRO A 162 -18.34 -28.86 1.00
N TRP A 163 -19.08 -27.96 0.34
CA TRP A 163 -18.54 -26.87 -0.47
C TRP A 163 -17.89 -25.74 0.34
N VAL A 164 -17.95 -25.79 1.67
CA VAL A 164 -17.16 -24.93 2.56
C VAL A 164 -15.84 -25.62 2.92
N ARG A 165 -15.87 -26.93 3.26
CA ARG A 165 -14.65 -27.74 3.46
C ARG A 165 -13.74 -27.74 2.23
N ALA A 166 -14.32 -27.80 1.02
CA ALA A 166 -13.59 -27.75 -0.25
C ALA A 166 -12.79 -26.45 -0.50
N ARG A 167 -12.91 -25.46 0.40
CA ARG A 167 -12.17 -24.19 0.40
C ARG A 167 -10.94 -24.22 1.32
N ALA A 168 -10.76 -25.25 2.13
CA ALA A 168 -9.65 -25.39 3.07
C ALA A 168 -8.34 -25.79 2.36
N ARG A 169 -7.92 -24.99 1.37
CA ARG A 169 -6.76 -25.27 0.52
C ARG A 169 -6.25 -24.01 -0.16
N ARG A 170 -4.92 -23.95 -0.31
CA ARG A 170 -4.19 -22.80 -0.88
C ARG A 170 -4.72 -22.39 -2.25
N ASP A 171 -4.82 -23.36 -3.17
CA ASP A 171 -5.15 -23.09 -4.57
C ASP A 171 -6.60 -22.60 -4.78
N TYR A 172 -7.51 -22.83 -3.84
CA TYR A 172 -8.85 -22.22 -3.87
C TYR A 172 -8.75 -20.71 -3.63
N TRP A 173 -8.06 -20.30 -2.57
CA TRP A 173 -7.98 -18.89 -2.17
C TRP A 173 -7.07 -18.05 -3.06
N GLU A 174 -5.98 -18.61 -3.60
CA GLU A 174 -5.12 -17.90 -4.57
C GLU A 174 -5.80 -17.68 -5.93
N ARG A 175 -6.78 -18.52 -6.30
CA ARG A 175 -7.47 -18.43 -7.60
C ARG A 175 -8.83 -17.72 -7.52
N LEU A 176 -9.43 -17.63 -6.33
CA LEU A 176 -10.68 -16.93 -6.14
C LEU A 176 -10.48 -15.43 -6.39
N LYS A 177 -11.23 -14.89 -7.36
CA LYS A 177 -11.39 -13.45 -7.53
C LYS A 177 -12.64 -13.01 -6.75
N PRO A 178 -12.51 -12.31 -5.60
CA PRO A 178 -13.67 -11.91 -4.82
C PRO A 178 -14.54 -10.92 -5.60
N ALA A 179 -15.87 -11.08 -5.54
CA ALA A 179 -16.79 -10.10 -6.12
C ALA A 179 -16.88 -8.85 -5.22
N SER A 180 -17.02 -7.67 -5.82
CA SER A 180 -17.13 -6.39 -5.10
C SER A 180 -18.41 -6.25 -4.26
N GLY A 181 -19.42 -7.06 -4.56
CA GLY A 181 -20.78 -6.96 -3.99
C GLY A 181 -21.57 -5.71 -4.44
N ARG A 182 -21.00 -4.88 -5.34
CA ARG A 182 -21.53 -3.57 -5.73
C ARG A 182 -21.78 -3.53 -7.26
N PRO A 183 -22.93 -4.06 -7.74
CA PRO A 183 -23.16 -4.26 -9.18
C PRO A 183 -23.39 -2.97 -9.99
N LEU A 184 -23.65 -1.84 -9.33
CA LEU A 184 -23.85 -0.54 -9.96
C LEU A 184 -22.64 0.40 -9.81
N CYS A 185 -21.57 -0.04 -9.13
CA CYS A 185 -20.35 0.75 -8.95
C CYS A 185 -19.30 0.35 -9.99
N PRO A 186 -18.49 1.30 -10.51
CA PRO A 186 -17.35 0.97 -11.34
C PRO A 186 -16.27 0.25 -10.52
N SER A 187 -15.33 -0.40 -11.20
CA SER A 187 -14.16 -1.04 -10.56
C SER A 187 -12.97 -0.11 -10.34
N MET A 188 -13.02 1.11 -10.90
CA MET A 188 -11.99 2.14 -10.86
C MET A 188 -12.64 3.53 -10.91
N SER A 189 -11.94 4.52 -10.40
CA SER A 189 -12.36 5.93 -10.31
C SER A 189 -11.30 6.85 -10.95
N THR A 190 -11.69 8.05 -11.39
CA THR A 190 -10.76 9.03 -11.97
C THR A 190 -10.23 9.97 -10.88
N PRO A 191 -8.90 10.12 -10.69
CA PRO A 191 -8.35 10.98 -9.64
C PRO A 191 -8.70 12.48 -9.74
N ASP A 192 -8.79 13.12 -8.58
CA ASP A 192 -8.99 14.54 -8.34
C ASP A 192 -7.69 15.37 -8.40
N SER A 193 -7.04 15.35 -9.56
CA SER A 193 -5.83 16.16 -9.81
C SER A 193 -6.11 17.63 -10.13
N TRP A 194 -7.32 17.95 -10.61
CA TRP A 194 -7.83 19.33 -10.84
C TRP A 194 -6.96 20.27 -11.71
N GLY A 195 -5.98 19.71 -12.45
CA GLY A 195 -4.96 20.47 -13.18
C GLY A 195 -3.89 21.11 -12.28
N VAL A 196 -3.86 20.74 -11.00
CA VAL A 196 -3.05 21.34 -9.94
C VAL A 196 -1.90 20.41 -9.56
N THR A 197 -0.72 20.98 -9.29
CA THR A 197 0.50 20.21 -8.93
C THR A 197 1.18 20.80 -7.70
N LYS A 198 2.06 20.02 -7.05
CA LYS A 198 2.73 20.42 -5.80
C LYS A 198 3.45 21.76 -5.94
N GLY A 199 3.14 22.67 -5.02
CA GLY A 199 3.64 24.05 -5.02
C GLY A 199 2.58 25.08 -5.41
N HIS A 200 1.46 24.64 -5.98
CA HIS A 200 0.28 25.48 -6.16
C HIS A 200 -0.34 25.88 -4.81
N THR A 201 -0.92 27.09 -4.75
CA THR A 201 -1.50 27.66 -3.53
C THR A 201 -2.67 26.84 -2.98
N GLU A 202 -3.47 26.21 -3.84
CA GLU A 202 -4.57 25.31 -3.43
C GLU A 202 -4.09 24.07 -2.64
N LEU A 203 -2.81 23.68 -2.76
CA LEU A 203 -2.23 22.52 -2.05
C LEU A 203 -1.40 22.91 -0.81
N MET A 204 -1.41 24.18 -0.39
CA MET A 204 -0.73 24.59 0.84
C MET A 204 -1.58 24.26 2.07
N GLN A 205 -0.99 23.54 3.03
CA GLN A 205 -1.68 23.20 4.27
C GLN A 205 -2.06 24.47 5.04
N GLN A 206 -3.37 24.65 5.28
CA GLN A 206 -3.89 25.76 6.07
C GLN A 206 -3.63 25.51 7.57
N LYS A 207 -3.44 26.60 8.33
CA LYS A 207 -3.26 26.54 9.81
C LYS A 207 -4.55 26.23 10.55
N GLU A 208 -5.68 26.57 9.94
CA GLU A 208 -7.03 26.42 10.48
C GLU A 208 -7.86 25.59 9.49
N ALA A 209 -9.04 25.12 9.92
CA ALA A 209 -9.93 24.37 9.04
C ALA A 209 -10.47 25.26 7.91
N THR A 210 -10.52 24.74 6.68
CA THR A 210 -11.08 25.43 5.52
C THR A 210 -12.50 25.90 5.81
N THR A 211 -12.72 27.22 5.77
CA THR A 211 -14.02 27.82 6.12
C THR A 211 -15.11 27.46 5.12
N ALA A 212 -16.38 27.56 5.54
CA ALA A 212 -17.53 27.31 4.67
C ALA A 212 -17.51 28.16 3.38
N GLU A 213 -16.94 29.37 3.41
CA GLU A 213 -16.84 30.24 2.24
C GLU A 213 -15.73 29.79 1.28
N GLN A 214 -14.59 29.34 1.80
CA GLN A 214 -13.51 28.72 1.02
C GLN A 214 -13.93 27.36 0.42
N LEU A 215 -14.84 26.62 1.08
CA LEU A 215 -15.36 25.35 0.59
C LEU A 215 -16.34 25.49 -0.60
N ARG A 216 -17.16 26.55 -0.64
CA ARG A 216 -18.15 26.78 -1.73
C ARG A 216 -17.57 26.68 -3.17
N PRO A 217 -16.43 27.31 -3.52
CA PRO A 217 -15.86 27.15 -4.86
C PRO A 217 -15.27 25.75 -5.10
N LEU A 218 -14.78 25.07 -4.05
CA LEU A 218 -14.25 23.70 -4.15
C LEU A 218 -15.38 22.70 -4.44
N PHE A 219 -16.53 22.83 -3.79
CA PHE A 219 -17.71 22.00 -4.07
C PHE A 219 -18.15 22.11 -5.53
N ARG A 220 -18.26 23.34 -6.08
CA ARG A 220 -18.60 23.55 -7.51
C ARG A 220 -17.59 22.89 -8.47
N LYS A 221 -16.31 22.84 -8.09
CA LYS A 221 -15.22 22.24 -8.89
C LYS A 221 -15.23 20.70 -8.82
N ALA A 222 -15.70 20.14 -7.70
CA ALA A 222 -15.98 18.71 -7.55
C ALA A 222 -17.24 18.29 -8.34
N ASP A 223 -18.36 18.99 -8.15
CA ASP A 223 -19.65 18.68 -8.79
C ASP A 223 -19.56 18.71 -10.32
N GLY A 224 -18.75 19.62 -10.89
CA GLY A 224 -18.54 19.76 -12.34
C GLY A 224 -17.79 18.61 -13.04
N LYS A 225 -17.47 17.52 -12.33
CA LYS A 225 -16.81 16.32 -12.87
C LYS A 225 -17.76 15.12 -13.09
N HIS A 226 -19.01 15.21 -12.66
CA HIS A 226 -19.99 14.11 -12.70
C HIS A 226 -21.07 14.31 -13.77
#